data_AF-A0A972UVJ8-F1
#
_entry.id   AF-A0A972UVJ8-F1
#
_cell.length_a   1.000
_cell.length_b   1.000
_cell.length_c   1.000
_cell.angle_alpha   90.00
_cell.angle_beta   90.00
_cell.angle_gamma   90.00
#
_symmetry.space_group_name_H-M   'P 1'
#
loop_
_entity.id
_entity.type
_entity.pdbx_description
1 polymer ?
#
loop_
_entity_poly.entity_id
_entity_poly.type
_entity_poly.pdbx_seq_one_letter_code
_entity_poly.pdbx_strand_id
1 'polypeptide(L)' 'MENEKKKKNSMDEKSAWIIGGTTMIGLGVGFIFLQTNVLIFVASLIIGIGVGLVIAPIIIKNKKD' A
#
# COMPACT_ATOMS: atom_id res chain seq x y z
N MET A 1 4.77 30.92 -4.47
CA MET A 1 3.63 29.98 -4.35
C MET A 1 3.85 28.65 -5.10
N GLU A 2 4.92 28.49 -5.89
CA GLU A 2 5.18 27.27 -6.68
C GLU A 2 5.73 26.08 -5.86
N ASN A 3 6.47 26.37 -4.78
CA ASN A 3 7.17 25.36 -3.99
C ASN A 3 6.25 24.46 -3.14
N GLU A 4 5.04 24.92 -2.80
CA GLU A 4 4.05 24.20 -2.00
C GLU A 4 3.37 23.06 -2.80
N LYS A 5 3.13 23.29 -4.11
CA LYS A 5 2.47 22.30 -4.99
C LYS A 5 3.39 21.12 -5.32
N LYS A 6 4.69 21.36 -5.44
CA LYS A 6 5.68 20.31 -5.74
C LYS A 6 5.88 19.34 -4.57
N LYS A 7 5.77 19.83 -3.32
CA LYS A 7 5.89 19.00 -2.10
C LYS A 7 4.67 18.08 -1.93
N LYS A 8 3.45 18.58 -2.21
CA LYS A 8 2.20 17.83 -2.06
C LYS A 8 2.12 16.65 -3.04
N ASN A 9 2.40 16.88 -4.32
CA ASN A 9 2.41 15.81 -5.33
C ASN A 9 3.33 14.67 -4.89
N SER A 10 4.59 14.94 -4.54
CA SER A 10 5.58 13.92 -4.15
C SER A 10 5.19 13.02 -2.96
N MET A 11 4.30 13.52 -2.07
CA MET A 11 3.80 12.75 -0.92
C MET A 11 2.69 11.80 -1.36
N ASP A 12 1.77 12.27 -2.20
CA ASP A 12 0.67 11.47 -2.74
C ASP A 12 1.16 10.33 -3.67
N GLU A 13 2.20 10.57 -4.48
CA GLU A 13 2.79 9.55 -5.37
C GLU A 13 3.53 8.47 -4.56
N LYS A 14 4.18 8.84 -3.44
CA LYS A 14 4.80 7.88 -2.53
C LYS A 14 3.75 7.00 -1.86
N SER A 15 2.64 7.57 -1.43
CA SER A 15 1.53 6.83 -0.83
C SER A 15 0.87 5.89 -1.81
N ALA A 16 0.60 6.37 -3.03
CA ALA A 16 0.06 5.55 -4.10
C ALA A 16 1.00 4.38 -4.44
N TRP A 17 2.32 4.63 -4.47
CA TRP A 17 3.31 3.57 -4.66
C TRP A 17 3.31 2.56 -3.50
N ILE A 18 3.30 3.01 -2.24
CA ILE A 18 3.27 2.11 -1.08
C ILE A 18 2.01 1.23 -1.07
N ILE A 19 0.84 1.81 -1.37
CA ILE A 19 -0.43 1.08 -1.45
C ILE A 19 -0.39 0.12 -2.64
N GLY A 20 0.11 0.55 -3.80
CA GLY A 20 0.26 -0.30 -4.98
C GLY A 20 1.19 -1.49 -4.74
N GLY A 21 2.35 -1.26 -4.12
CA GLY A 21 3.34 -2.29 -3.82
C GLY A 21 2.84 -3.31 -2.79
N THR A 22 2.22 -2.84 -1.69
CA THR A 22 1.66 -3.73 -0.66
C THR A 22 0.48 -4.56 -1.17
N THR A 23 -0.38 -3.99 -2.01
CA THR A 23 -1.48 -4.71 -2.67
C THR A 23 -0.95 -5.76 -3.64
N MET A 24 0.08 -5.43 -4.42
CA MET A 24 0.70 -6.37 -5.37
C MET A 24 1.40 -7.55 -4.67
N ILE A 25 2.02 -7.30 -3.52
CA ILE A 25 2.58 -8.37 -2.66
C ILE A 25 1.46 -9.25 -2.10
N GLY A 26 0.39 -8.66 -1.56
CA GLY A 26 -0.77 -9.41 -1.08
C GLY A 26 -1.45 -10.25 -2.16
N LEU A 27 -1.58 -9.70 -3.38
CA LEU A 27 -2.08 -10.43 -4.54
C LEU A 27 -1.12 -11.55 -4.96
N GLY A 28 0.18 -11.30 -5.03
CA GLY A 28 1.17 -12.29 -5.43
C GLY A 28 1.23 -13.48 -4.48
N VAL A 29 1.30 -13.22 -3.17
CA VAL A 29 1.28 -14.28 -2.15
C VAL A 29 -0.06 -15.00 -2.17
N GLY A 30 -1.18 -14.26 -2.20
CA GLY A 30 -2.50 -14.85 -2.26
C GLY A 30 -2.73 -15.73 -3.49
N PHE A 31 -2.22 -15.34 -4.67
CA PHE A 31 -2.44 -16.08 -5.92
C PHE A 31 -1.85 -17.49 -5.88
N ILE A 32 -0.74 -17.68 -5.16
CA ILE A 32 -0.17 -19.01 -4.90
C ILE A 32 -1.09 -19.85 -4.01
N PHE A 33 -1.79 -19.23 -3.04
CA PHE A 33 -2.73 -19.93 -2.16
C PHE A 33 -4.11 -20.18 -2.77
N LEU A 34 -4.47 -19.46 -3.85
CA LEU A 34 -5.75 -19.61 -4.53
C LEU A 34 -5.97 -21.04 -5.05
N GLN A 35 -4.90 -21.74 -5.44
CA GLN A 35 -4.94 -23.12 -5.91
C GLN A 35 -5.37 -24.11 -4.81
N THR A 36 -5.14 -23.78 -3.53
CA THR A 36 -5.44 -24.65 -2.39
C THR A 36 -6.70 -24.22 -1.64
N ASN A 37 -6.87 -22.92 -1.39
CA ASN A 37 -7.98 -22.40 -0.59
C ASN A 37 -8.23 -20.91 -0.86
N VAL A 38 -9.40 -20.61 -1.43
CA VAL A 38 -9.83 -19.22 -1.75
C VAL A 38 -9.91 -18.33 -0.50
N LEU A 39 -10.23 -18.90 0.66
CA LEU A 39 -10.29 -18.15 1.91
C LEU A 39 -8.93 -17.58 2.33
N ILE A 40 -7.84 -18.30 2.08
CA ILE A 40 -6.48 -17.86 2.39
C ILE A 40 -6.04 -16.76 1.41
N PHE A 41 -6.46 -16.85 0.15
CA PHE A 41 -6.29 -15.77 -0.83
C PHE A 41 -6.93 -14.46 -0.35
N VAL A 42 -8.20 -14.52 0.06
CA VAL A 42 -8.92 -13.34 0.54
C VAL A 42 -8.30 -12.79 1.83
N ALA A 43 -7.90 -13.66 2.76
CA ALA A 43 -7.22 -13.25 3.98
C ALA A 43 -5.90 -12.52 3.69
N SER A 44 -5.06 -13.07 2.79
CA SER A 44 -3.80 -12.45 2.40
C SER A 44 -4.01 -11.10 1.70
N LEU A 45 -5.04 -10.99 0.85
CA LEU A 45 -5.42 -9.75 0.19
C LEU A 45 -5.86 -8.66 1.20
N ILE A 46 -6.73 -9.03 2.15
CA ILE A 46 -7.20 -8.11 3.20
C ILE A 46 -6.03 -7.66 4.08
N ILE A 47 -5.11 -8.56 4.43
CA ILE A 47 -3.91 -8.21 5.20
C ILE A 47 -2.99 -7.29 4.40
N GLY A 48 -2.74 -7.59 3.12
CA GLY A 48 -1.88 -6.76 2.26
C GLY A 48 -2.42 -5.33 2.09
N ILE A 49 -3.72 -5.19 1.83
CA ILE A 49 -4.40 -3.90 1.73
C ILE A 49 -4.44 -3.20 3.09
N GLY A 50 -4.79 -3.91 4.16
CA GLY A 50 -4.87 -3.36 5.51
C GLY A 50 -3.53 -2.81 5.98
N VAL A 51 -2.44 -3.55 5.75
CA VAL A 51 -1.07 -3.12 6.05
C VAL A 51 -0.68 -1.93 5.18
N GLY A 52 -0.97 -1.94 3.88
CA GLY A 52 -0.74 -0.81 2.98
C GLY A 52 -1.43 0.48 3.42
N LEU A 53 -2.68 0.38 3.87
CA LEU A 53 -3.49 1.51 4.33
C LEU A 53 -3.01 2.09 5.66
N VAL A 54 -2.42 1.26 6.54
CA VAL A 54 -1.84 1.70 7.81
C VAL A 54 -0.45 2.30 7.62
N ILE A 55 0.39 1.68 6.78
CA ILE A 55 1.76 2.12 6.53
C ILE A 55 1.81 3.43 5.74
N ALA A 56 0.93 3.62 4.75
CA ALA A 56 0.89 4.83 3.93
C ALA A 56 0.82 6.13 4.76
N PRO A 57 -0.16 6.35 5.66
CA PRO A 57 -0.24 7.55 6.47
C PRO A 57 0.90 7.68 7.49
N ILE A 58 1.44 6.57 8.01
CA ILE A 58 2.58 6.59 8.95
C ILE A 58 3.85 7.11 8.26
N ILE A 59 4.14 6.62 7.04
CA ILE A 59 5.31 7.06 6.26
C ILE A 59 5.16 8.52 5.82
N ILE A 60 3.94 8.93 5.41
CA ILE A 60 3.65 10.33 5.07
C ILE A 60 3.89 11.24 6.28
N LYS A 61 3.43 10.82 7.47
CA LYS A 61 3.57 11.58 8.72
C LYS A 61 5.04 11.75 9.11
N ASN A 62 5.84 10.69 9.08
CA ASN A 62 7.27 10.75 9.38
C ASN A 62 8.11 11.56 8.38
N LYS A 63 7.59 11.84 7.18
CA LYS A 63 8.28 12.66 6.17
C LYS A 63 7.95 14.15 6.29
N LYS A 64 7.08 14.54 7.24
CA LYS A 64 6.63 15.92 7.43
C LYS A 64 7.37 16.67 8.54
N ASP A 65 8.18 15.96 9.34
CA ASP A 65 9.17 16.52 10.27
C ASP A 65 10.54 16.73 9.58
#